data_AF-A0A9X8P5A3-F1
#
_entry.id   AF-A0A9X8P5A3-F1
#
_cell.length_a   1.000
_cell.length_b   1.000
_cell.length_c   1.000
_cell.angle_alpha   90.00
_cell.angle_beta   90.00
_cell.angle_gamma   90.00
#
_symmetry.space_group_name_H-M   'P 1'
#
loop_
_entity.id
_entity.type
_entity.pdbx_description
1 polymer ?
#
loop_
_entity_poly.entity_id
_entity_poly.type
_entity_poly.pdbx_seq_one_letter_code
_entity_poly.pdbx_strand_id
1 'polypeptide(L)'
;MLTTKTFVTLPGASRDEAVIIPAERVAAHRRSRTLWEEASVQADTIVAQAHERARTLCERAVENAEAEFWQQANALLQGIRQDRIQLEQTMITQAGQLLRDALAHLLDKTPAPSRHHALLRQLLKQQQGESRGTLYCHPAQLADVQAWLDAHPHLAWRLASDEALDNDAMKLITAHGVMSLNWRQATQQLIPPDHFTAM
;
A
#
# COMPACT_ATOMS: atom_id res chain seq x y z
N MET A 1 34.54 -63.61 -44.16
CA MET A 1 34.88 -64.57 -45.23
C MET A 1 35.90 -63.93 -46.14
N LEU A 2 37.15 -64.38 -46.13
CA LEU A 2 38.18 -63.89 -47.05
C LEU A 2 38.12 -64.73 -48.32
N THR A 3 37.84 -64.07 -49.44
CA THR A 3 37.78 -64.68 -50.78
C THR A 3 39.20 -64.92 -51.30
N THR A 4 39.62 -66.19 -51.33
CA THR A 4 40.90 -66.58 -51.94
C THR A 4 40.72 -66.58 -53.46
N LYS A 5 41.34 -65.62 -54.15
CA LYS A 5 41.41 -65.61 -55.63
C LYS A 5 42.79 -66.09 -56.07
N THR A 6 42.80 -67.20 -56.80
CA THR A 6 44.00 -67.81 -57.37
C THR A 6 44.31 -67.15 -58.71
N PHE A 7 45.44 -66.46 -58.81
CA PHE A 7 45.93 -65.91 -60.06
C PHE A 7 46.83 -66.94 -60.75
N VAL A 8 46.59 -67.19 -62.04
CA VAL A 8 47.40 -68.07 -62.87
C VAL A 8 48.49 -67.22 -63.53
N THR A 9 49.75 -67.61 -63.36
CA THR A 9 50.91 -66.94 -63.97
C THR A 9 51.15 -67.41 -65.41
N LEU A 10 51.52 -66.50 -66.31
CA LEU A 10 51.89 -66.80 -67.70
C LEU A 10 53.19 -67.63 -67.78
N PRO A 11 53.37 -68.49 -68.80
CA PRO A 11 54.53 -69.36 -68.92
C PRO A 11 55.81 -68.54 -69.17
N GLY A 12 56.81 -68.67 -68.29
CA GLY A 12 58.12 -68.00 -68.41
C GLY A 12 58.38 -66.87 -67.42
N ALA A 13 57.42 -66.51 -66.56
CA ALA A 13 57.66 -65.56 -65.48
C ALA A 13 58.33 -66.26 -64.27
N SER A 14 59.46 -65.72 -63.79
CA SER A 14 60.05 -66.12 -62.52
C SER A 14 59.05 -65.85 -61.38
N ARG A 15 58.84 -66.84 -60.50
CA ARG A 15 58.17 -66.65 -59.21
C ARG A 15 59.12 -65.90 -58.28
N ASP A 16 59.25 -64.60 -58.50
CA ASP A 16 59.78 -63.74 -57.43
C ASP A 16 58.59 -63.43 -56.53
N GLU A 17 58.56 -64.00 -55.32
CA GLU A 17 57.58 -63.69 -54.28
C GLU A 17 57.85 -62.26 -53.78
N ALA A 18 57.51 -61.27 -54.60
CA ALA A 18 57.58 -59.88 -54.22
C ALA A 18 56.50 -59.62 -53.16
N VAL A 19 56.92 -59.38 -51.91
CA VAL A 19 56.03 -58.97 -50.83
C VAL A 19 55.48 -57.58 -51.15
N ILE A 20 54.28 -57.52 -51.73
CA ILE A 20 53.66 -56.28 -52.18
C ILE A 20 53.27 -55.38 -50.98
N ILE A 21 52.86 -55.97 -49.86
CA ILE A 21 52.57 -55.24 -48.61
C ILE A 21 53.09 -56.06 -47.42
N PRO A 22 54.04 -55.53 -46.64
CA PRO A 22 54.51 -56.19 -45.41
C PRO A 22 53.38 -56.36 -44.39
N ALA A 23 53.32 -57.53 -43.75
CA ALA A 23 52.32 -57.82 -42.72
C ALA A 23 52.35 -56.79 -41.56
N GLU A 24 53.54 -56.28 -41.23
CA GLU A 24 53.74 -55.23 -40.23
C GLU A 24 53.01 -53.92 -40.58
N ARG A 25 52.99 -53.53 -41.86
CA ARG A 25 52.24 -52.33 -42.30
C ARG A 25 50.74 -52.53 -42.16
N VAL A 26 50.24 -53.73 -42.43
CA VAL A 26 48.82 -54.07 -42.22
C VAL A 26 48.47 -54.05 -40.74
N ALA A 27 49.34 -54.59 -39.87
CA ALA A 27 49.15 -54.58 -38.42
C ALA A 27 49.23 -53.16 -37.83
N ALA A 28 50.16 -52.33 -38.29
CA ALA A 28 50.25 -50.92 -37.91
C ALA A 28 48.98 -50.15 -38.33
N HIS A 29 48.53 -50.32 -39.58
CA HIS A 29 47.30 -49.68 -40.05
C HIS A 29 46.07 -50.09 -39.23
N ARG A 30 45.93 -51.38 -38.90
CA ARG A 30 44.84 -51.86 -38.03
C ARG A 30 44.88 -51.21 -36.65
N ARG A 31 46.07 -51.15 -36.02
CA ARG A 31 46.25 -50.51 -34.70
C ARG A 31 45.87 -49.02 -34.73
N SER A 32 46.31 -48.27 -35.75
CA SER A 32 45.95 -46.86 -35.90
C SER A 32 44.45 -46.66 -36.10
N ARG A 33 43.79 -47.56 -36.85
CA ARG A 33 42.33 -47.51 -37.02
C ARG A 33 41.59 -47.75 -35.72
N THR A 34 41.97 -48.78 -34.96
CA THR A 34 41.37 -49.05 -33.65
C THR A 34 41.55 -47.88 -32.70
N LEU A 35 42.76 -47.29 -32.63
CA LEU A 35 43.01 -46.11 -31.82
C LEU A 35 42.13 -44.91 -32.23
N TRP A 36 41.93 -44.70 -33.54
CA TRP A 36 41.09 -43.62 -34.04
C TRP A 36 39.61 -43.84 -33.74
N GLU A 37 39.13 -45.07 -33.90
CA GLU A 37 37.77 -45.48 -33.55
C GLU A 37 37.51 -45.29 -32.04
N GLU A 38 38.45 -45.71 -31.18
CA GLU A 38 38.40 -45.50 -29.73
C GLU A 38 38.40 -44.01 -29.36
N ALA A 39 39.28 -43.21 -29.97
CA ALA A 39 39.35 -41.77 -29.73
C ALA A 39 38.06 -41.04 -30.18
N SER A 40 37.46 -41.48 -31.29
CA SER A 40 36.19 -40.91 -31.77
C SER A 40 35.06 -41.19 -30.78
N VAL A 41 34.93 -42.43 -30.29
CA VAL A 41 33.92 -42.81 -29.30
C VAL A 41 34.11 -42.02 -27.99
N GLN A 42 35.36 -41.82 -27.56
CA GLN A 42 35.66 -41.01 -26.39
C GLN A 42 35.27 -39.53 -26.60
N ALA A 43 35.58 -38.95 -27.76
CA ALA A 43 35.20 -37.58 -28.09
C ALA A 43 33.68 -37.40 -28.10
N ASP A 44 32.93 -38.33 -28.72
CA ASP A 44 31.47 -38.31 -28.74
C ASP A 44 30.89 -38.40 -27.33
N THR A 45 31.49 -39.22 -26.46
CA THR A 45 31.09 -39.35 -25.05
C THR A 45 31.32 -38.04 -24.29
N ILE A 46 32.45 -37.37 -24.50
CA ILE A 46 32.76 -36.09 -23.86
C ILE A 46 31.77 -35.02 -24.30
N VAL A 47 31.46 -34.94 -25.60
CA VAL A 47 30.49 -33.99 -26.15
C VAL A 47 29.09 -34.25 -25.58
N ALA A 48 28.65 -35.51 -25.54
CA ALA A 48 27.36 -35.87 -24.95
C ALA A 48 27.27 -35.47 -23.46
N GLN A 49 28.33 -35.76 -22.68
CA GLN A 49 28.38 -35.36 -21.27
C GLN A 49 28.41 -33.84 -21.09
N ALA A 50 29.11 -33.11 -21.96
CA ALA A 50 29.13 -31.65 -21.93
C ALA A 50 27.76 -31.05 -22.23
N HIS A 51 27.04 -31.59 -23.22
CA HIS A 51 25.67 -31.17 -23.52
C HIS A 51 24.71 -31.43 -22.36
N GLU A 52 24.79 -32.61 -21.73
CA GLU A 52 23.93 -32.93 -20.59
C GLU A 52 24.19 -31.99 -19.42
N ARG A 53 25.48 -31.76 -19.08
CA ARG A 53 25.85 -30.80 -18.02
C ARG A 53 25.39 -29.39 -18.34
N ALA A 54 25.56 -28.93 -19.58
CA ALA A 54 25.12 -27.61 -20.01
C ALA A 54 23.60 -27.48 -19.88
N ARG A 55 22.84 -28.51 -20.26
CA ARG A 55 21.39 -28.54 -20.09
C ARG A 55 20.98 -28.42 -18.63
N THR A 56 21.54 -29.25 -17.75
CA THR A 56 21.25 -29.19 -16.31
C THR A 56 21.61 -27.82 -15.71
N LEU A 57 22.72 -27.21 -16.12
CA LEU A 57 23.12 -25.89 -15.65
C LEU A 57 22.17 -24.80 -16.14
N CYS A 58 21.72 -24.87 -17.39
CA CYS A 58 20.72 -23.94 -17.93
C CYS A 58 19.38 -24.06 -17.19
N GLU A 59 18.88 -25.28 -16.99
CA GLU A 59 17.63 -25.53 -16.27
C GLU A 59 17.69 -24.94 -14.85
N ARG A 60 18.78 -25.20 -14.11
CA ARG A 60 18.99 -24.62 -12.77
C ARG A 60 19.12 -23.09 -12.79
N ALA A 61 19.80 -22.54 -13.79
CA ALA A 61 19.96 -21.09 -13.91
C ALA A 61 18.61 -20.40 -14.16
N VAL A 62 17.75 -21.00 -14.98
CA VAL A 62 16.39 -20.50 -15.24
C VAL A 62 15.54 -20.59 -13.96
N GLU A 63 15.52 -21.75 -13.29
CA GLU A 63 14.77 -21.92 -12.04
C GLU A 63 15.18 -20.89 -10.97
N ASN A 64 16.49 -20.65 -10.81
CA ASN A 64 17.00 -19.67 -9.86
C ASN A 64 16.62 -18.24 -10.28
N ALA A 65 16.76 -17.89 -11.55
CA ALA A 65 16.40 -16.56 -12.04
C ALA A 65 14.90 -16.28 -11.90
N GLU A 66 14.04 -17.28 -12.15
CA GLU A 66 12.60 -17.17 -11.93
C GLU A 66 12.28 -16.99 -10.45
N ALA A 67 12.90 -17.76 -9.55
CA ALA A 67 12.70 -17.63 -8.12
C ALA A 67 13.12 -16.23 -7.60
N GLU A 68 14.28 -15.74 -8.03
CA GLU A 68 14.77 -14.39 -7.70
C GLU A 68 13.83 -13.31 -8.24
N PHE A 69 13.37 -13.45 -9.49
CA PHE A 69 12.41 -12.53 -10.08
C PHE A 69 11.11 -12.47 -9.26
N TRP A 70 10.54 -13.61 -8.90
CA TRP A 70 9.31 -13.66 -8.11
C TRP A 70 9.49 -13.07 -6.72
N GLN A 71 10.63 -13.32 -6.08
CA GLN A 71 10.95 -12.71 -4.78
C GLN A 71 11.00 -11.19 -4.88
N GLN A 72 11.70 -10.66 -5.88
CA GLN A 72 11.83 -9.21 -6.10
C GLN A 72 10.49 -8.56 -6.47
N ALA A 73 9.73 -9.18 -7.39
CA ALA A 73 8.42 -8.69 -7.79
C ALA A 73 7.44 -8.66 -6.61
N ASN A 74 7.42 -9.70 -5.78
CA ASN A 74 6.57 -9.74 -4.61
C ASN A 74 6.97 -8.68 -3.57
N ALA A 75 8.27 -8.49 -3.32
CA ALA A 75 8.75 -7.42 -2.43
C ALA A 75 8.34 -6.03 -2.92
N LEU A 76 8.47 -5.78 -4.23
CA LEU A 76 8.04 -4.52 -4.84
C LEU A 76 6.53 -4.30 -4.70
N LEU A 77 5.71 -5.31 -5.00
CA LEU A 77 4.25 -5.22 -4.89
C LEU A 77 3.80 -5.01 -3.43
N GLN A 78 4.47 -5.65 -2.48
CA GLN A 78 4.23 -5.42 -1.05
C GLN A 78 4.58 -4.00 -0.64
N GLY A 79 5.72 -3.46 -1.10
CA GLY A 79 6.11 -2.07 -0.88
C GLY A 79 5.06 -1.08 -1.43
N ILE A 80 4.65 -1.25 -2.69
CA ILE A 80 3.61 -0.40 -3.31
C ILE A 80 2.29 -0.45 -2.51
N ARG A 81 1.90 -1.63 -2.02
CA ARG A 81 0.69 -1.77 -1.21
C ARG A 81 0.81 -1.04 0.12
N GLN A 82 1.96 -1.12 0.79
CA GLN A 82 2.22 -0.40 2.05
C GLN A 82 2.22 1.11 1.82
N ASP A 83 2.88 1.59 0.77
CA ASP A 83 2.92 3.01 0.41
C ASP A 83 1.52 3.57 0.16
N ARG A 84 0.66 2.81 -0.53
CA ARG A 84 -0.74 3.20 -0.75
C ARG A 84 -1.53 3.34 0.55
N ILE A 85 -1.43 2.36 1.45
CA ILE A 85 -2.11 2.41 2.75
C ILE A 85 -1.63 3.62 3.55
N GLN A 86 -0.31 3.85 3.59
CA GLN A 86 0.26 4.99 4.30
C GLN A 86 -0.18 6.33 3.69
N LEU A 87 -0.22 6.43 2.36
CA LEU A 87 -0.67 7.63 1.67
C LEU A 87 -2.15 7.92 1.96
N GLU A 88 -3.01 6.91 1.88
CA GLU A 88 -4.43 7.03 2.18
C GLU A 88 -4.66 7.48 3.62
N GLN A 89 -3.97 6.86 4.59
CA GLN A 89 -4.03 7.28 6.00
C GLN A 89 -3.58 8.73 6.17
N THR A 90 -2.46 9.10 5.55
CA THR A 90 -1.92 10.47 5.60
C THR A 90 -2.92 11.48 5.03
N MET A 91 -3.52 11.18 3.88
CA MET A 91 -4.53 12.04 3.26
C MET A 91 -5.75 12.24 4.16
N ILE A 92 -6.27 11.16 4.75
CA ILE A 92 -7.42 11.22 5.65
C ILE A 92 -7.09 12.05 6.88
N THR A 93 -5.93 11.83 7.51
CA THR A 93 -5.50 12.60 8.68
C THR A 93 -5.32 14.09 8.35
N GLN A 94 -4.67 14.41 7.24
CA GLN A 94 -4.44 15.80 6.82
C GLN A 94 -5.74 16.51 6.43
N ALA A 95 -6.63 15.84 5.69
CA ALA A 95 -7.95 16.38 5.34
C ALA A 95 -8.80 16.60 6.59
N GLY A 96 -8.78 15.66 7.55
CA GLY A 96 -9.44 15.80 8.84
C GLY A 96 -8.90 16.99 9.64
N GLN A 97 -7.57 17.15 9.70
CA GLN A 97 -6.95 18.30 10.37
C GLN A 97 -7.34 19.63 9.71
N LEU A 98 -7.25 19.72 8.37
CA LEU A 98 -7.65 20.91 7.62
C LEU A 98 -9.12 21.28 7.87
N LEU A 99 -10.02 20.29 7.89
CA LEU A 99 -11.43 20.50 8.18
C LEU A 99 -11.64 21.04 9.59
N ARG A 100 -10.98 20.45 10.59
CA ARG A 100 -11.04 20.92 11.98
C ARG A 100 -10.54 22.36 12.11
N ASP A 101 -9.39 22.66 11.52
CA ASP A 101 -8.79 23.99 11.57
C ASP A 101 -9.69 25.02 10.87
N ALA A 102 -10.25 24.68 9.71
CA ALA A 102 -11.17 25.53 8.98
C ALA A 102 -12.47 25.79 9.77
N LEU A 103 -13.06 24.75 10.38
CA LEU A 103 -14.26 24.88 11.21
C LEU A 103 -13.98 25.70 12.47
N ALA A 104 -12.89 25.41 13.17
CA ALA A 104 -12.48 26.16 14.36
C ALA A 104 -12.31 27.65 14.03
N HIS A 105 -11.61 27.96 12.93
CA HIS A 105 -11.40 29.34 12.48
C HIS A 105 -12.70 30.06 12.09
N LEU A 106 -13.61 29.37 11.41
CA LEU A 106 -14.91 29.94 11.01
C LEU A 106 -15.77 30.24 12.24
N LEU A 107 -15.80 29.31 13.20
CA LEU A 107 -16.57 29.46 14.45
C LEU A 107 -15.96 30.51 15.39
N ASP A 108 -14.63 30.63 15.44
CA ASP A 108 -13.94 31.67 16.22
C ASP A 108 -14.17 33.07 15.66
N LYS A 109 -14.21 33.20 14.33
CA LYS A 109 -14.52 34.47 13.64
C LYS A 109 -15.99 34.88 13.69
N THR A 110 -16.86 34.08 14.30
CA THR A 110 -18.28 34.40 14.38
C THR A 110 -18.49 35.60 15.32
N PRO A 111 -19.07 36.72 14.85
CA PRO A 111 -19.27 37.91 15.67
C PRO A 111 -20.11 37.63 16.93
N ALA A 112 -19.80 38.30 18.05
CA ALA A 112 -20.49 38.11 19.33
C ALA A 112 -22.03 38.11 19.24
N PRO A 113 -22.71 39.07 18.56
CA PRO A 113 -24.17 39.05 18.45
C PRO A 113 -24.71 37.78 17.77
N SER A 114 -24.01 37.29 16.74
CA SER A 114 -24.39 36.04 16.06
C SER A 114 -24.23 34.82 16.96
N ARG A 115 -23.19 34.80 17.80
CA ARG A 115 -22.96 33.74 18.81
C ARG A 115 -24.06 33.75 19.86
N HIS A 116 -24.40 34.92 20.41
CA HIS A 116 -25.47 35.09 21.39
C HIS A 116 -26.81 34.58 20.84
N HIS A 117 -27.19 35.00 19.63
CA HIS A 117 -28.42 34.55 18.98
C HIS A 117 -28.45 33.05 18.68
N ALA A 118 -27.30 32.42 18.42
CA ALA A 118 -27.23 30.98 18.22
C ALA A 118 -27.46 30.23 19.54
N LEU A 119 -26.86 30.68 20.65
CA LEU A 119 -27.08 30.11 21.97
C LEU A 119 -28.55 30.24 22.41
N LEU A 120 -29.17 31.40 22.20
CA LEU A 120 -30.58 31.64 22.51
C LEU A 120 -31.52 30.71 21.74
N ARG A 121 -31.27 30.54 20.43
CA ARG A 121 -32.04 29.58 19.61
C ARG A 121 -31.86 28.14 20.07
N GLN A 122 -30.66 27.77 20.53
CA GLN A 122 -30.40 26.43 21.05
C GLN A 122 -31.11 26.20 22.38
N LEU A 123 -31.12 27.19 23.29
CA LEU A 123 -31.91 27.12 24.53
C LEU A 123 -33.39 26.93 24.21
N LEU A 124 -33.93 27.70 23.26
CA LEU A 124 -35.31 27.58 22.83
C LEU A 124 -35.64 26.18 22.28
N LYS A 125 -34.77 25.63 21.43
CA LYS A 125 -34.95 24.28 20.86
C LYS A 125 -34.95 23.18 21.91
N GLN A 126 -34.18 23.35 22.98
CA GLN A 126 -34.09 22.38 24.08
C GLN A 126 -35.20 22.55 25.13
N GLN A 127 -35.99 23.63 25.07
CA GLN A 127 -37.12 23.78 25.97
C GLN A 127 -38.24 22.78 25.63
N GLN A 128 -38.80 22.17 26.67
CA GLN A 128 -39.97 21.31 26.59
C GLN A 128 -41.20 22.16 26.99
N GLY A 129 -42.04 22.53 26.01
CA GLY A 129 -43.27 23.30 26.24
C GLY A 129 -43.08 24.78 26.56
N GLU A 130 -44.16 25.46 26.98
CA GLU A 130 -44.10 26.84 27.45
C GLU A 130 -43.44 26.89 28.83
N SER A 131 -42.18 27.34 28.89
CA SER A 131 -41.52 27.52 30.16
C SER A 131 -40.95 28.93 30.32
N ARG A 132 -41.69 29.71 31.11
CA ARG A 132 -41.23 30.99 31.66
C ARG A 132 -39.98 30.73 32.50
N GLY A 133 -39.03 31.65 32.45
CA GLY A 133 -37.75 31.46 33.13
C GLY A 133 -36.98 32.75 33.32
N THR A 134 -35.84 32.64 34.00
CA THR A 134 -34.85 33.71 34.10
C THR A 134 -33.60 33.29 33.33
N LEU A 135 -33.25 34.08 32.31
CA LEU A 135 -32.04 33.94 31.53
C LEU A 135 -30.94 34.79 32.17
N TYR A 136 -29.82 34.16 32.51
CA TYR A 136 -28.61 34.78 33.01
C TYR A 136 -27.56 34.80 31.90
N CYS A 137 -26.92 35.95 31.71
CA CYS A 137 -25.76 36.12 30.83
C CYS A 137 -24.76 37.11 31.45
N HIS A 138 -23.54 37.16 30.92
CA HIS A 138 -22.56 38.14 31.36
C HIS A 138 -23.03 39.58 31.02
N PRO A 139 -22.75 40.62 31.83
CA PRO A 139 -23.15 42.00 31.55
C PRO A 139 -22.81 42.51 30.14
N ALA A 140 -21.69 42.05 29.58
CA ALA A 140 -21.27 42.41 28.21
C ALA A 140 -22.24 41.94 27.11
N GLN A 141 -23.07 40.94 27.39
CA GLN A 141 -24.03 40.36 26.45
C GLN A 141 -25.44 40.99 26.57
N LEU A 142 -25.71 41.77 27.63
CA LEU A 142 -27.07 42.21 27.99
C LEU A 142 -27.78 42.95 26.85
N ALA A 143 -27.09 43.88 26.17
CA ALA A 143 -27.69 44.68 25.11
C ALA A 143 -28.18 43.80 23.95
N ASP A 144 -27.34 42.88 23.49
CA ASP A 144 -27.66 41.97 22.39
C ASP A 144 -28.79 41.00 22.79
N VAL A 145 -28.70 40.43 23.99
CA VAL A 145 -29.70 39.46 24.49
C VAL A 145 -31.05 40.13 24.71
N GLN A 146 -31.08 41.34 25.26
CA GLN A 146 -32.32 42.09 25.45
C GLN A 146 -32.98 42.41 24.11
N ALA A 147 -32.22 42.89 23.13
CA ALA A 147 -32.74 43.17 21.79
C ALA A 147 -33.35 41.91 21.13
N TRP A 148 -32.75 40.74 21.34
CA TRP A 148 -33.30 39.48 20.87
C TRP A 148 -34.59 39.08 21.60
N LEU A 149 -34.65 39.25 22.92
CA LEU A 149 -35.84 38.95 23.73
C LEU A 149 -37.01 39.88 23.41
N ASP A 150 -36.73 41.15 23.13
CA ASP A 150 -37.75 42.13 22.72
C ASP A 150 -38.40 41.74 21.38
N ALA A 151 -37.65 41.08 20.49
CA ALA A 151 -38.17 40.49 19.26
C ALA A 151 -38.98 39.20 19.49
N HIS A 152 -38.91 38.59 20.68
CA HIS A 152 -39.59 37.34 21.05
C HIS A 152 -40.41 37.48 22.35
N PRO A 153 -41.38 38.40 22.41
CA PRO A 153 -42.10 38.72 23.65
C PRO A 153 -42.93 37.55 24.20
N HIS A 154 -43.27 36.57 23.36
CA HIS A 154 -44.05 35.39 23.71
C HIS A 154 -43.30 34.43 24.66
N LEU A 155 -41.96 34.49 24.73
CA LEU A 155 -41.17 33.59 25.58
C LEU A 155 -41.36 33.87 27.08
N ALA A 156 -41.73 35.11 27.44
CA ALA A 156 -41.89 35.57 28.82
C ALA A 156 -40.68 35.23 29.72
N TRP A 157 -39.46 35.29 29.15
CA TRP A 157 -38.21 35.14 29.89
C TRP A 157 -37.81 36.48 30.50
N ARG A 158 -37.34 36.45 31.75
CA ARG A 158 -36.73 37.60 32.42
C ARG A 158 -35.22 37.57 32.19
N LEU A 159 -34.63 38.70 31.83
CA LEU A 159 -33.19 38.82 31.69
C LEU A 159 -32.55 39.25 33.02
N ALA A 160 -31.48 38.59 33.41
CA ALA A 160 -30.62 38.95 34.54
C ALA A 160 -29.15 38.86 34.12
N SER A 161 -28.29 39.63 34.77
CA SER A 161 -26.85 39.52 34.59
C SER A 161 -26.19 38.67 35.66
N ASP A 162 -25.12 37.99 35.30
CA ASP A 162 -24.25 37.24 36.20
C ASP A 162 -22.79 37.42 35.75
N GLU A 163 -22.00 38.14 36.54
CA GLU A 163 -20.56 38.39 36.28
C GLU A 163 -19.70 37.13 36.42
N ALA A 164 -20.20 36.08 37.08
CA ALA A 164 -19.47 34.82 37.20
C ALA A 164 -19.55 33.96 35.92
N LEU A 165 -20.43 34.32 34.97
CA LEU A 165 -20.54 33.63 33.68
C LEU A 165 -19.51 34.16 32.67
N ASP A 166 -18.95 33.27 31.87
CA ASP A 166 -18.10 33.66 30.74
C ASP A 166 -18.86 34.56 29.75
N ASN A 167 -18.10 35.37 29.00
CA ASN A 167 -18.63 36.29 27.97
C ASN A 167 -19.44 35.61 26.85
N ASP A 168 -19.35 34.29 26.71
CA ASP A 168 -20.13 33.51 25.75
C ASP A 168 -20.92 32.37 26.42
N ALA A 169 -21.22 32.51 27.71
CA ALA A 169 -22.06 31.59 28.47
C ALA A 169 -23.45 32.18 28.74
N MET A 170 -24.46 31.30 28.71
CA MET A 170 -25.83 31.62 29.06
C MET A 170 -26.43 30.50 29.91
N LYS A 171 -27.25 30.89 30.88
CA LYS A 171 -27.92 29.97 31.79
C LYS A 171 -29.40 30.33 31.89
N LEU A 172 -30.27 29.41 31.52
CA LEU A 172 -31.71 29.56 31.63
C LEU A 172 -32.23 28.70 32.78
N ILE A 173 -32.89 29.35 33.74
CA ILE A 173 -33.54 28.70 34.88
C ILE A 173 -35.05 28.75 34.66
N THR A 174 -35.69 27.58 34.56
CA THR A 174 -37.14 27.44 34.43
C THR A 174 -37.69 26.55 35.54
N ALA A 175 -39.02 26.41 35.60
CA ALA A 175 -39.67 25.45 36.51
C ALA A 175 -39.27 23.98 36.25
N HIS A 176 -38.76 23.67 35.06
CA HIS A 176 -38.38 22.31 34.66
C HIS A 176 -36.90 22.01 34.86
N GLY A 177 -36.10 23.00 35.24
CA GLY A 177 -34.69 22.81 35.55
C GLY A 177 -33.80 23.94 35.06
N VAL A 178 -32.50 23.64 35.00
CA VAL A 178 -31.44 24.59 34.63
C VAL A 178 -30.78 24.10 33.35
N MET A 179 -30.69 25.00 32.37
CA MET A 179 -30.02 24.76 31.09
C MET A 179 -28.86 25.72 31.00
N SER A 180 -27.65 25.22 30.80
CA SER A 180 -26.45 26.05 30.64
C SER A 180 -25.78 25.72 29.31
N LEU A 181 -25.46 26.75 28.54
CA LEU A 181 -24.72 26.62 27.29
C LEU A 181 -23.56 27.61 27.28
N ASN A 182 -22.47 27.20 26.62
CA ASN A 182 -21.31 28.03 26.38
C ASN A 182 -20.91 27.88 24.91
N TRP A 183 -20.63 28.97 24.22
CA TRP A 183 -20.27 28.95 22.79
C TRP A 183 -19.06 28.06 22.51
N ARG A 184 -18.01 28.16 23.34
CA ARG A 184 -16.79 27.37 23.17
C ARG A 184 -17.06 25.88 23.33
N GLN A 185 -17.88 25.50 24.30
CA GLN A 185 -18.28 24.10 24.48
C GLN A 185 -19.18 23.61 23.34
N ALA A 186 -20.12 24.44 22.89
CA ALA A 186 -21.02 24.09 21.78
C ALA A 186 -20.26 23.90 20.46
N THR A 187 -19.29 24.77 20.17
CA THR A 187 -18.48 24.70 18.94
C THR A 187 -17.52 23.52 18.95
N GLN A 188 -16.97 23.14 20.11
CA GLN A 188 -16.19 21.90 20.24
C GLN A 188 -16.97 20.64 19.87
N GLN A 189 -18.28 20.61 20.12
CA GLN A 189 -19.14 19.47 19.74
C GLN A 189 -19.45 19.43 18.23
N LEU A 190 -19.24 20.52 17.51
CA LEU A 190 -19.44 20.60 16.06
C LEU A 190 -18.17 20.25 15.27
N ILE A 191 -17.00 20.38 15.92
CA ILE A 191 -15.72 20.02 15.31
C ILE A 191 -15.61 18.48 15.35
N PRO A 192 -15.36 17.82 14.21
CA PRO A 192 -15.18 16.37 14.18
C PRO A 192 -14.08 15.96 15.16
N PRO A 193 -14.28 14.90 15.96
CA PRO A 193 -13.28 14.47 16.90
C PRO A 193 -12.00 14.01 16.19
N ASP A 194 -10.88 13.99 16.90
CA ASP A 194 -9.58 13.53 16.37
C ASP A 194 -9.57 12.05 15.98
N HIS A 195 -10.64 11.31 16.23
CA HIS A 195 -10.80 9.89 15.96
C HIS A 195 -11.04 9.62 14.45
N PHE A 196 -10.06 9.96 13.62
CA PHE A 196 -9.79 9.22 12.39
C PHE A 196 -8.77 8.11 12.66
N THR A 197 -8.86 7.48 13.82
CA THR A 197 -8.11 6.27 14.15
C THR A 197 -8.92 5.09 13.63
N ALA A 198 -8.62 4.69 12.39
CA ALA A 198 -8.77 3.35 11.82
C ALA A 198 -10.01 2.51 12.24
N MET A 199 -10.98 2.41 11.34
CA MET A 199 -11.53 1.09 11.00
C MET A 199 -10.56 0.39 10.03
#